data_AF-A0A820Y351-F1
#
_entry.id   AF-A0A820Y351-F1
#
_cell.length_a   1.000
_cell.length_b   1.000
_cell.length_c   1.000
_cell.angle_alpha   90.00
_cell.angle_beta   90.00
_cell.angle_gamma   90.00
#
_symmetry.space_group_name_H-M   'P 1'
#
loop_
_entity.id
_entity.type
_entity.pdbx_description
1 polymer ?
#
loop_
_entity_poly.entity_id
_entity_poly.type
_entity_poly.pdbx_seq_one_letter_code
_entity_poly.pdbx_strand_id
1 'polypeptide(L)'
;MNGFYILAHDSKRLNVTLDIVNNALNDLVIHHLNDRFYVDSYGSGLLLRGVLLHFLRRYDEAHEAFDEIIHLAKQFDTKSFLAPNALLEKGLIYLNLKQKQKAIEYLHKSLNDYKGYQLESRLQFRINAAMLTVKQMDN
;
A
#
# COMPACT_ATOMS: atom_id res chain seq x y z
N MET A 1 -15.34 -7.01 -28.05
CA MET A 1 -15.00 -5.60 -28.33
C MET A 1 -15.82 -4.77 -27.34
N ASN A 2 -15.34 -4.10 -26.28
CA ASN A 2 -14.20 -3.18 -26.14
C ASN A 2 -13.76 -2.96 -24.66
N GLY A 3 -13.75 -3.99 -23.80
CA GLY A 3 -13.27 -3.83 -22.40
C GLY A 3 -11.77 -3.53 -22.29
N PHE A 4 -10.97 -4.10 -23.21
CA PHE A 4 -9.52 -3.92 -23.24
C PHE A 4 -9.07 -2.50 -23.55
N TYR A 5 -9.85 -1.72 -24.31
CA TYR A 5 -9.47 -0.33 -24.66
C TYR A 5 -9.58 0.59 -23.44
N ILE A 6 -10.60 0.40 -22.60
CA ILE A 6 -10.78 1.16 -21.35
C ILE A 6 -9.69 0.78 -20.35
N LEU A 7 -9.43 -0.52 -20.16
CA LEU A 7 -8.36 -1.01 -19.29
C LEU A 7 -6.96 -0.55 -19.75
N ALA A 8 -6.72 -0.48 -21.07
CA ALA A 8 -5.47 0.01 -21.62
C ALA A 8 -5.29 1.54 -21.42
N HIS A 9 -6.37 2.32 -21.52
CA HIS A 9 -6.32 3.76 -21.23
C HIS A 9 -6.01 4.04 -19.76
N ASP A 10 -6.65 3.30 -18.86
CA ASP A 10 -6.39 3.41 -17.42
C ASP A 10 -4.98 2.94 -17.07
N SER A 11 -4.51 1.83 -17.66
CA SER A 11 -3.13 1.35 -17.46
C SER A 11 -2.09 2.36 -17.96
N LYS A 12 -2.31 3.00 -19.13
CA LYS A 12 -1.41 4.04 -19.63
C LYS A 12 -1.34 5.24 -18.68
N ARG A 13 -2.49 5.70 -18.16
CA ARG A 13 -2.54 6.78 -17.18
C ARG A 13 -1.83 6.40 -15.89
N LEU A 14 -2.08 5.19 -15.37
CA LEU A 14 -1.42 4.67 -14.17
C LEU A 14 0.10 4.60 -14.33
N ASN A 15 0.60 4.18 -15.50
CA ASN A 15 2.04 4.17 -15.78
C ASN A 15 2.64 5.57 -15.81
N VAL A 16 1.98 6.55 -16.47
CA VAL A 16 2.46 7.94 -16.46
C VAL A 16 2.49 8.51 -15.03
N THR A 17 1.45 8.26 -14.24
CA THR A 17 1.43 8.68 -12.83
C THR A 17 2.53 7.99 -12.03
N LEU A 18 2.77 6.70 -12.28
CA LEU A 18 3.84 5.95 -11.63
C LEU A 18 5.22 6.53 -11.96
N ASP A 19 5.46 6.92 -13.20
CA ASP A 19 6.72 7.56 -13.61
C ASP A 19 6.93 8.89 -12.89
N ILE A 20 5.88 9.71 -12.77
CA ILE A 20 5.92 10.98 -12.02
C ILE A 20 6.24 10.72 -10.55
N VAL A 21 5.59 9.73 -9.94
CA VAL A 21 5.83 9.36 -8.53
C VAL A 21 7.25 8.84 -8.33
N ASN A 22 7.78 8.03 -9.26
CA ASN A 22 9.14 7.53 -9.19
C ASN A 22 10.18 8.66 -9.29
N ASN A 23 9.96 9.63 -10.18
CA ASN A 23 10.84 10.80 -10.28
C ASN A 23 10.80 11.63 -8.99
N ALA A 24 9.61 11.90 -8.45
CA ALA A 24 9.47 12.63 -7.18
C ALA A 24 10.14 11.89 -6.01
N LEU A 25 10.03 10.55 -5.95
CA LEU A 25 10.70 9.74 -4.94
C LEU A 25 12.23 9.80 -5.07
N ASN A 26 12.75 9.75 -6.31
CA ASN A 26 14.19 9.89 -6.55
C ASN A 26 14.70 11.27 -6.13
N ASP A 27 13.96 12.33 -6.45
CA ASP A 27 14.31 13.69 -6.04
C ASP A 27 14.31 13.82 -4.50
N LEU A 28 13.32 13.23 -3.82
CA LEU A 28 13.28 13.19 -2.35
C LEU A 28 14.49 12.47 -1.76
N VAL A 29 14.90 11.34 -2.34
CA VAL A 29 16.10 10.60 -1.91
C VAL A 29 17.38 11.40 -2.16
N ILE A 30 17.46 12.20 -3.22
CA ILE A 30 18.64 13.03 -3.50
C ILE A 30 18.72 14.21 -2.52
N HIS A 31 17.59 14.81 -2.16
CA HIS A 31 17.53 16.04 -1.37
C HIS A 31 17.24 15.83 0.13
N HIS A 32 17.22 14.57 0.62
CA HIS A 32 16.78 14.19 1.97
C HIS A 32 17.61 14.73 3.16
N LEU A 33 18.79 15.32 2.92
CA LEU A 33 19.82 15.53 3.95
C LEU A 33 19.41 16.43 5.15
N ASN A 34 18.26 17.12 5.12
CA ASN A 34 17.82 17.97 6.24
C ASN A 34 16.29 18.07 6.42
N ASP A 35 15.49 17.20 5.77
CA ASP A 35 14.04 17.33 5.87
C ASP A 35 13.48 16.51 7.04
N ARG A 36 13.00 17.20 8.08
CA ARG A 36 12.30 16.60 9.22
C ARG A 36 11.06 15.80 8.78
N PHE A 37 10.46 16.15 7.65
CA PHE A 37 9.29 15.49 7.09
C PHE A 37 9.64 14.41 6.06
N TYR A 38 10.93 14.12 5.84
CA TYR A 38 11.37 13.14 4.84
C TYR A 38 10.65 11.80 4.99
N VAL A 39 10.57 11.27 6.21
CA VAL A 39 9.95 9.95 6.45
C VAL A 39 8.46 9.94 6.07
N ASP A 40 7.73 11.01 6.38
CA ASP A 40 6.31 11.12 6.07
C ASP A 40 6.07 11.37 4.58
N SER A 41 6.85 12.28 3.97
CA SER A 41 6.78 12.60 2.54
C SER A 41 7.16 11.39 1.67
N TYR A 42 8.29 10.76 2.00
CA TYR A 42 8.80 9.59 1.30
C TYR A 42 7.87 8.39 1.50
N GLY A 43 7.46 8.11 2.74
CA GLY A 43 6.53 7.03 3.05
C GLY A 43 5.17 7.18 2.36
N SER A 44 4.64 8.41 2.27
CA SER A 44 3.40 8.68 1.52
C SER A 44 3.58 8.46 0.02
N GLY A 45 4.71 8.87 -0.55
CA GLY A 45 5.05 8.61 -1.94
C GLY A 45 5.21 7.12 -2.24
N LEU A 46 5.85 6.37 -1.35
CA LEU A 46 5.96 4.91 -1.44
C LEU A 46 4.59 4.23 -1.39
N LEU A 47 3.69 4.70 -0.52
CA LEU A 47 2.33 4.16 -0.42
C LEU A 47 1.58 4.36 -1.75
N LEU A 48 1.68 5.55 -2.34
CA LEU A 48 1.11 5.84 -3.65
C LEU A 48 1.72 4.96 -4.74
N ARG A 49 3.05 4.80 -4.76
CA ARG A 49 3.77 3.91 -5.69
C ARG A 49 3.22 2.49 -5.60
N GLY A 50 3.13 1.93 -4.39
CA GLY A 50 2.64 0.57 -4.14
C GLY A 50 1.20 0.36 -4.60
N VAL A 51 0.31 1.34 -4.36
CA VAL A 51 -1.09 1.28 -4.81
C VAL A 51 -1.20 1.33 -6.33
N LEU A 52 -0.42 2.18 -7.01
CA LEU A 52 -0.39 2.23 -8.47
C LEU A 52 0.10 0.90 -9.07
N LEU A 53 1.16 0.32 -8.51
CA LEU A 53 1.69 -0.98 -8.90
C LEU A 53 0.68 -2.11 -8.68
N HIS A 54 -0.07 -2.07 -7.57
CA HIS A 54 -1.17 -2.99 -7.31
C HIS A 54 -2.25 -2.92 -8.40
N PHE A 55 -2.71 -1.73 -8.78
CA PHE A 55 -3.68 -1.57 -9.86
C PHE A 55 -3.13 -2.03 -11.22
N LEU A 56 -1.82 -1.88 -11.44
CA LEU A 56 -1.11 -2.41 -12.61
C LEU A 56 -0.82 -3.92 -12.53
N ARG A 57 -1.22 -4.59 -11.43
CA ARG A 57 -0.96 -6.01 -11.14
C ARG A 57 0.52 -6.39 -11.05
N ARG A 58 1.38 -5.40 -10.78
CA ARG A 58 2.83 -5.58 -10.52
C ARG A 58 3.02 -5.85 -9.02
N TYR A 59 2.54 -7.01 -8.59
CA TYR A 59 2.38 -7.34 -7.16
C TYR A 59 3.71 -7.43 -6.40
N ASP A 60 4.77 -7.94 -7.04
CA ASP A 60 6.08 -8.07 -6.41
C ASP A 60 6.66 -6.69 -6.07
N GLU A 61 6.68 -5.77 -7.04
CA GLU A 61 7.14 -4.39 -6.83
C GLU A 61 6.25 -3.61 -5.86
N ALA A 62 4.94 -3.88 -5.86
CA ALA A 62 4.04 -3.31 -4.87
C ALA A 62 4.38 -3.80 -3.45
N HIS A 63 4.67 -5.09 -3.29
CA HIS A 63 5.11 -5.65 -2.02
C HIS A 63 6.42 -5.04 -1.54
N GLU A 64 7.40 -4.84 -2.42
CA GLU A 64 8.67 -4.18 -2.10
C GLU A 64 8.44 -2.76 -1.58
N ALA A 65 7.60 -1.97 -2.26
CA ALA A 65 7.25 -0.62 -1.82
C ALA A 65 6.59 -0.61 -0.44
N PHE A 66 5.71 -1.58 -0.15
CA PHE A 66 5.06 -1.69 1.16
C PHE A 66 6.02 -2.19 2.26
N ASP A 67 6.95 -3.09 1.94
CA ASP A 67 7.97 -3.53 2.90
C ASP A 67 8.93 -2.41 3.27
N GLU A 68 9.28 -1.55 2.32
CA GLU A 68 10.08 -0.35 2.55
C GLU A 68 9.39 0.60 3.56
N ILE A 69 8.08 0.84 3.41
CA ILE A 69 7.30 1.64 4.38
C ILE A 69 7.34 1.02 5.78
N ILE A 70 7.15 -0.30 5.89
CA ILE A 70 7.16 -1.01 7.17
C ILE A 70 8.56 -0.93 7.81
N HIS A 71 9.62 -1.01 7.01
CA HIS A 71 10.99 -0.84 7.48
C HIS A 71 11.25 0.58 8.00
N LEU A 72 10.86 1.60 7.24
CA LEU A 72 10.98 3.00 7.64
C LEU A 72 10.22 3.28 8.93
N ALA A 73 8.98 2.82 9.05
CA ALA A 73 8.18 3.03 10.26
C ALA A 73 8.84 2.44 11.52
N LYS A 74 9.48 1.26 11.38
CA LYS A 74 10.25 0.64 12.48
C LYS A 74 11.54 1.39 12.78
N GLN A 75 12.27 1.82 11.76
CA GLN A 75 13.55 2.51 11.91
C GLN A 75 13.40 3.86 12.62
N PHE A 76 12.32 4.59 12.34
CA PHE A 76 12.10 5.94 12.87
C PHE A 76 11.10 5.98 14.05
N ASP A 77 10.64 4.82 14.54
CA ASP A 77 9.59 4.68 15.57
C ASP A 77 8.36 5.58 15.32
N THR A 78 8.00 5.73 14.03
CA THR A 78 6.89 6.58 13.63
C THR A 78 5.60 5.80 13.78
N LYS A 79 4.80 6.15 14.79
CA LYS A 79 3.40 5.70 14.92
C LYS A 79 2.50 6.43 13.92
N SER A 80 2.81 6.27 12.64
CA SER A 80 2.11 6.88 11.52
C SER A 80 1.09 5.91 10.91
N PHE A 81 0.15 6.44 10.13
CA PHE A 81 -0.84 5.64 9.39
C PHE A 81 -0.20 4.80 8.27
N LEU A 82 1.07 5.06 7.92
CA LEU A 82 1.75 4.46 6.78
C LEU A 82 1.92 2.94 6.90
N ALA A 83 2.53 2.45 7.99
CA ALA A 83 2.74 1.02 8.22
C ALA A 83 1.43 0.21 8.23
N PRO A 84 0.37 0.60 8.98
CA PRO A 84 -0.86 -0.19 8.98
C PRO A 84 -1.60 -0.15 7.63
N ASN A 85 -1.53 0.95 6.87
CA ASN A 85 -2.04 0.98 5.50
C ASN A 85 -1.23 0.06 4.56
N ALA A 86 0.11 0.08 4.64
CA ALA A 86 0.95 -0.81 3.85
C ALA A 86 0.64 -2.30 4.12
N LEU A 87 0.45 -2.67 5.39
CA LEU A 87 0.06 -4.04 5.77
C LEU A 87 -1.33 -4.42 5.21
N LEU A 88 -2.30 -3.50 5.25
CA LEU A 88 -3.61 -3.71 4.64
C LEU A 88 -3.49 -3.97 3.13
N GLU A 89 -2.76 -3.11 2.39
CA GLU A 89 -2.59 -3.28 0.95
C GLU A 89 -1.90 -4.60 0.59
N LYS A 90 -0.88 -5.03 1.38
CA LYS A 90 -0.30 -6.37 1.23
C LYS A 90 -1.34 -7.48 1.39
N GLY A 91 -2.22 -7.37 2.40
CA GLY A 91 -3.33 -8.30 2.61
C GLY A 91 -4.29 -8.35 1.40
N LEU A 92 -4.62 -7.19 0.82
CA LEU A 92 -5.47 -7.09 -0.37
C LEU A 92 -4.82 -7.70 -1.61
N ILE A 93 -3.50 -7.53 -1.80
CA ILE A 93 -2.76 -8.21 -2.87
C ILE A 93 -2.85 -9.73 -2.71
N TYR A 94 -2.66 -10.25 -1.50
CA TYR A 94 -2.81 -11.69 -1.25
C TYR A 94 -4.23 -12.21 -1.51
N LEU A 95 -5.27 -11.39 -1.30
CA LEU A 95 -6.64 -11.75 -1.70
C LEU A 95 -6.79 -11.83 -3.22
N ASN A 96 -6.21 -10.87 -3.95
CA ASN A 96 -6.20 -10.90 -5.41
C ASN A 96 -5.48 -12.14 -5.96
N LEU A 97 -4.41 -12.56 -5.28
CA LEU A 97 -3.64 -13.79 -5.57
C LEU A 97 -4.31 -15.07 -5.04
N LYS A 98 -5.50 -14.99 -4.44
CA LYS A 98 -6.21 -16.12 -3.81
C LYS A 98 -5.41 -16.83 -2.69
N GLN A 99 -4.39 -16.17 -2.14
CA GLN A 99 -3.57 -16.66 -1.03
C GLN A 99 -4.19 -16.25 0.31
N LYS A 100 -5.33 -16.86 0.63
CA LYS A 100 -6.17 -16.51 1.77
C LYS A 100 -5.44 -16.47 3.12
N GLN A 101 -4.63 -17.48 3.43
CA GLN A 101 -3.97 -17.57 4.74
C GLN A 101 -3.03 -16.39 4.98
N LYS A 102 -2.27 -15.99 3.95
CA LYS A 102 -1.39 -14.81 4.01
C LYS A 102 -2.21 -13.52 4.10
N ALA A 103 -3.32 -13.43 3.36
CA ALA A 103 -4.19 -12.26 3.47
C ALA A 103 -4.68 -12.05 4.91
N ILE A 104 -5.19 -13.11 5.56
CA ILE A 104 -5.62 -13.06 6.97
C ILE A 104 -4.47 -12.61 7.87
N GLU A 105 -3.28 -13.18 7.71
CA GLU A 105 -2.10 -12.83 8.50
C GLU A 105 -1.78 -11.33 8.43
N TYR A 106 -1.71 -10.77 7.22
CA TYR A 106 -1.37 -9.36 7.04
C TYR A 106 -2.50 -8.41 7.48
N LEU A 107 -3.77 -8.80 7.30
CA LEU A 107 -4.92 -8.04 7.79
C LEU A 107 -4.95 -7.99 9.33
N HIS A 108 -4.63 -9.08 10.01
CA HIS A 108 -4.50 -9.09 11.47
C HIS A 108 -3.29 -8.28 11.95
N LYS A 109 -2.14 -8.39 11.27
CA LYS A 109 -0.96 -7.56 11.58
C LYS A 109 -1.29 -6.06 11.48
N SER A 110 -1.99 -5.65 10.41
CA SER A 110 -2.47 -4.28 10.23
C SER A 110 -3.34 -3.80 11.40
N LEU A 111 -4.18 -4.68 11.96
CA LEU A 111 -5.05 -4.36 13.10
C LEU A 111 -4.31 -4.33 14.45
N ASN A 112 -3.23 -5.11 14.61
CA ASN A 112 -2.48 -5.21 15.86
C ASN A 112 -1.45 -4.10 16.03
N ASP A 113 -0.83 -3.63 14.93
CA ASP A 113 0.15 -2.53 14.93
C ASP A 113 -0.52 -1.15 15.11
N TYR A 114 -1.77 -1.15 15.55
CA TYR A 114 -2.72 -0.05 15.48
C TYR A 114 -3.31 0.21 16.88
N LYS A 115 -2.85 1.29 17.53
CA LYS A 115 -3.53 1.90 18.70
C LYS A 115 -3.26 3.41 18.72
N GLY A 116 -4.30 4.24 18.59
CA GLY A 116 -4.28 5.65 19.03
C GLY A 116 -4.09 6.76 18.00
N TYR A 117 -4.69 6.71 16.79
CA TYR A 117 -4.62 7.83 15.82
C TYR A 117 -5.99 8.24 15.22
N GLN A 118 -6.09 9.49 14.71
CA GLN A 118 -7.34 10.17 14.35
C GLN A 118 -8.10 9.64 13.10
N LEU A 119 -7.60 8.62 12.41
CA LEU A 119 -8.22 8.02 11.21
C LEU A 119 -8.45 6.51 11.35
N GLU A 120 -8.55 6.07 12.59
CA GLU A 120 -8.70 4.68 13.00
C GLU A 120 -9.92 4.02 12.31
N SER A 121 -11.10 4.61 12.46
CA SER A 121 -12.35 4.01 11.99
C SER A 121 -12.37 3.67 10.49
N ARG A 122 -11.68 4.45 9.64
CA ARG A 122 -11.63 4.21 8.19
C ARG A 122 -10.80 2.98 7.85
N LEU A 123 -9.63 2.83 8.47
CA LEU A 123 -8.78 1.67 8.23
C LEU A 123 -9.45 0.40 8.71
N GLN A 124 -10.02 0.42 9.93
CA GLN A 124 -10.73 -0.72 10.49
C GLN A 124 -11.92 -1.14 9.62
N PHE A 125 -12.66 -0.19 9.07
CA PHE A 125 -13.74 -0.48 8.11
C PHE A 125 -13.22 -1.23 6.87
N ARG A 126 -12.10 -0.78 6.30
CA ARG A 126 -11.47 -1.45 5.14
C ARG A 126 -10.97 -2.86 5.48
N ILE A 127 -10.33 -3.04 6.64
CA ILE A 127 -9.88 -4.36 7.11
C ILE A 127 -11.08 -5.29 7.28
N ASN A 128 -12.15 -4.83 7.94
CA ASN A 128 -13.35 -5.63 8.14
C ASN A 128 -14.01 -6.01 6.80
N ALA A 129 -14.07 -5.09 5.84
CA ALA A 129 -14.56 -5.40 4.49
C ALA A 129 -13.71 -6.48 3.81
N ALA A 130 -12.38 -6.38 3.89
CA ALA A 130 -11.47 -7.39 3.36
C ALA A 130 -11.65 -8.76 4.04
N MET A 131 -11.84 -8.77 5.36
CA MET A 131 -12.11 -9.98 6.14
C MET A 131 -13.47 -10.63 5.78
N LEU A 132 -14.48 -9.83 5.41
CA LEU A 132 -15.74 -10.35 4.88
C LEU A 132 -15.52 -11.03 3.51
N THR A 133 -14.71 -10.43 2.63
CA THR A 133 -14.34 -11.05 1.35
C THR A 133 -13.61 -12.37 1.57
N VAL A 134 -12.67 -12.43 2.51
CA VAL A 134 -12.00 -13.67 2.92
C VAL A 134 -13.02 -14.75 3.28
N LYS A 135 -14.02 -14.41 4.12
CA LYS A 135 -15.03 -15.37 4.59
C LYS A 135 -15.91 -15.88 3.45
N GLN A 136 -16.24 -15.02 2.48
CA GLN A 136 -17.01 -15.41 1.29
C GLN A 136 -16.27 -16.39 0.40
N MET A 137 -14.93 -16.46 0.45
CA MET A 137 -14.14 -17.41 -0.33
C MET A 137 -14.17 -18.84 0.23
N ASP A 138 -14.69 -19.06 1.44
CA ASP A 138 -14.88 -20.40 2.02
C ASP A 138 -16.25 -21.03 1.69
N ASN A 139 -17.18 -20.22 1.17
CA ASN A 139 -18.53 -20.66 0.80
C ASN A 139 -18.60 -21.02 -0.69
#